data_AF-A0A496LEQ1-F1
#
_entry.id   AF-A0A496LEQ1-F1
#
_cell.length_a   1.000
_cell.length_b   1.000
_cell.length_c   1.000
_cell.angle_alpha   90.00
_cell.angle_beta   90.00
_cell.angle_gamma   90.00
#
_symmetry.space_group_name_H-M   'P 1'
#
loop_
_entity.id
_entity.type
_entity.pdbx_description
1 polymer ?
#
loop_
_entity_poly.entity_id
_entity_poly.type
_entity_poly.pdbx_seq_one_letter_code
_entity_poly.pdbx_strand_id
1 'polypeptide(L)'
;MVSAEFDGVRDVMSASWVCPLDYDKLTAVIGAGSFTRSLFEKSGKFAVQVPFVSQAQLVAKMGTISMRADAGKLEGVEMFYEQGVPMVRGCAAWLVCKRIPEPHNEQ
;
A
#
# COMPACT_ATOMS: atom_id res chain seq x y z
N MET A 1 -6.06 -2.14 1.21
CA MET A 1 -4.73 -1.79 1.76
C MET A 1 -3.79 -1.49 0.61
N VAL A 2 -2.75 -0.70 0.86
CA VAL A 2 -1.71 -0.32 -0.11
C VAL A 2 -0.36 -0.81 0.41
N SER A 3 0.46 -1.42 -0.44
CA SER A 3 1.82 -1.83 -0.07
C SER A 3 2.85 -1.39 -1.09
N ALA A 4 4.06 -1.12 -0.62
CA ALA A 4 5.15 -0.65 -1.46
C ALA A 4 6.49 -1.05 -0.85
N GLU A 5 7.53 -1.08 -1.69
CA GLU A 5 8.91 -1.31 -1.28
C GLU A 5 9.85 -0.39 -2.05
N PHE A 6 10.88 0.08 -1.36
CA PHE A 6 12.01 0.76 -1.96
C PHE A 6 13.27 0.46 -1.15
N ASP A 7 14.36 0.11 -1.84
CA ASP A 7 15.68 -0.14 -1.22
C ASP A 7 15.63 -1.18 -0.08
N GLY A 8 14.93 -2.29 -0.31
CA GLY A 8 14.75 -3.38 0.67
C GLY A 8 13.81 -3.06 1.84
N VAL A 9 13.30 -1.83 1.94
CA VAL A 9 12.33 -1.43 2.97
C VAL A 9 10.92 -1.47 2.41
N ARG A 10 10.06 -2.29 3.02
CA ARG A 10 8.66 -2.47 2.63
C ARG A 10 7.70 -2.04 3.71
N ASP A 11 6.52 -1.58 3.31
CA ASP A 11 5.44 -1.20 4.21
C ASP A 11 4.06 -1.54 3.64
N VAL A 12 3.08 -1.63 4.52
CA VAL A 12 1.66 -1.79 4.20
C VAL A 12 0.87 -0.74 4.97
N MET A 13 0.00 0.01 4.32
CA MET A 13 -0.97 0.90 4.97
C MET A 13 -2.40 0.54 4.61
N SER A 14 -3.34 0.93 5.47
CA SER A 14 -4.74 0.95 5.11
C SER A 14 -5.09 2.24 4.38
N ALA A 15 -5.90 2.12 3.34
CA ALA A 15 -6.40 3.24 2.55
C ALA A 15 -7.85 2.93 2.19
N SER A 16 -8.77 3.84 2.55
CA SER A 16 -10.20 3.75 2.23
C SER A 16 -10.58 4.61 1.03
N TRP A 17 -9.83 5.68 0.76
CA TRP A 17 -10.06 6.59 -0.36
C TRP A 17 -9.33 6.08 -1.60
N VAL A 18 -9.80 4.94 -2.10
CA VAL A 18 -9.29 4.28 -3.32
C VAL A 18 -10.48 3.99 -4.22
N CYS A 19 -10.42 4.45 -5.48
CA CYS A 19 -11.53 4.33 -6.42
C CYS A 19 -11.02 3.98 -7.82
N PRO A 20 -11.67 3.09 -8.57
CA PRO A 20 -11.44 2.99 -10.01
C PRO A 20 -11.61 4.37 -10.68
N LEU A 21 -10.69 4.70 -11.58
CA LEU A 21 -10.72 5.95 -12.35
C LEU A 21 -11.08 5.69 -13.81
N ASP A 22 -10.57 4.59 -14.36
CA ASP A 22 -10.74 4.15 -15.74
C ASP A 22 -10.62 2.62 -15.79
N TYR A 23 -10.79 2.01 -16.97
CA TYR A 23 -10.69 0.55 -17.14
C TYR A 23 -9.35 -0.05 -16.67
N ASP A 24 -8.28 0.73 -16.73
CA ASP A 24 -6.91 0.36 -16.39
C ASP A 24 -6.28 1.27 -15.31
N LYS A 25 -7.06 2.14 -14.67
CA LYS A 25 -6.56 3.15 -13.71
C LYS A 25 -7.40 3.21 -12.45
N LEU A 26 -6.76 3.59 -11.36
CA LEU A 26 -7.41 3.93 -10.09
C LEU A 26 -6.82 5.22 -9.53
N THR A 27 -7.59 5.90 -8.68
CA THR A 27 -7.10 6.95 -7.79
C THR A 27 -6.97 6.41 -6.38
N ALA A 28 -5.97 6.91 -5.65
CA ALA A 28 -5.80 6.67 -4.23
C ALA A 28 -5.36 7.97 -3.56
N VAL A 29 -6.09 8.41 -2.54
CA VAL A 29 -5.69 9.59 -1.75
C VAL A 29 -4.78 9.12 -0.62
N ILE A 30 -3.51 9.50 -0.69
CA ILE A 30 -2.49 9.09 0.27
C ILE A 30 -1.88 10.34 0.93
N GLY A 31 -2.08 10.48 2.24
CA GLY A 31 -1.56 11.63 2.98
C GLY A 31 -0.03 11.70 2.98
N ALA A 32 0.52 12.92 2.89
CA ALA A 32 1.97 13.19 2.86
C ALA A 32 2.74 12.60 4.06
N GLY A 33 2.07 12.47 5.21
CA GLY A 33 2.62 11.84 6.41
C GLY A 33 2.79 10.32 6.33
N SER A 34 2.22 9.64 5.33
CA SER A 34 2.23 8.18 5.24
C SER A 34 3.63 7.65 4.87
N PHE A 35 4.16 6.68 5.61
CA PHE A 35 5.46 6.11 5.28
C PHE A 35 5.43 5.36 3.94
N THR A 36 4.37 4.59 3.69
CA THR A 36 4.18 3.87 2.42
C THR A 36 4.22 4.80 1.20
N ARG A 37 3.77 6.06 1.35
CA ARG A 37 3.86 7.09 0.29
C ARG A 37 5.29 7.32 -0.16
N SER A 38 6.20 7.54 0.79
CA SER A 38 7.62 7.75 0.47
C SER A 38 8.26 6.55 -0.24
N LEU A 39 7.74 5.33 -0.07
CA LEU A 39 8.25 4.15 -0.75
C LEU A 39 7.79 4.09 -2.20
N PHE A 40 6.48 4.28 -2.46
CA PHE A 40 5.97 4.22 -3.83
C PHE A 40 6.32 5.46 -4.65
N GLU A 41 6.55 6.61 -4.02
CA GLU A 41 7.04 7.80 -4.72
C GLU A 41 8.46 7.58 -5.26
N LYS A 42 9.32 6.90 -4.49
CA LYS A 42 10.69 6.57 -4.89
C LYS A 42 10.77 5.38 -5.85
N SER A 43 9.97 4.34 -5.63
CA SER A 43 9.97 3.13 -6.47
C SER A 43 9.14 3.27 -7.74
N GLY A 44 8.17 4.19 -7.78
CA GLY A 44 7.22 4.36 -8.88
C GLY A 44 6.16 3.25 -8.96
N LYS A 45 6.09 2.33 -7.98
CA LYS A 45 5.19 1.18 -8.00
C LYS A 45 4.67 0.82 -6.61
N PHE A 46 3.47 0.29 -6.57
CA PHE A 46 2.78 -0.14 -5.35
C PHE A 46 1.73 -1.20 -5.69
N ALA A 47 1.21 -1.88 -4.68
CA ALA A 47 0.04 -2.73 -4.83
C ALA A 47 -1.16 -2.15 -4.10
N VAL A 48 -2.34 -2.34 -4.69
CA VAL A 48 -3.63 -2.22 -4.01
C VAL A 48 -4.17 -3.62 -3.79
N GLN A 49 -4.50 -3.95 -2.55
CA GLN A 49 -5.13 -5.24 -2.21
C GLN A 49 -6.44 -5.05 -1.47
N VAL A 50 -7.40 -5.92 -1.80
CA VAL A 50 -8.75 -5.91 -1.23
C VAL A 50 -8.81 -6.96 -0.11
N PRO A 51 -8.81 -6.56 1.17
CA PRO A 51 -8.86 -7.51 2.29
C PRO A 51 -10.24 -8.16 2.44
N PHE A 52 -10.28 -9.34 3.06
CA PHE A 52 -11.52 -9.94 3.56
C PHE A 52 -11.88 -9.40 4.94
N VAL A 53 -13.14 -9.63 5.38
CA VAL A 53 -13.60 -9.31 6.74
C VAL A 53 -12.77 -10.00 7.83
N SER A 54 -12.25 -11.21 7.56
CA SER A 54 -11.35 -11.93 8.47
C SER A 54 -10.05 -11.18 8.75
N GLN A 55 -9.66 -10.24 7.89
CA GLN A 55 -8.47 -9.40 8.05
C GLN A 55 -8.77 -8.04 8.69
N ALA A 56 -9.97 -7.82 9.25
CA ALA A 56 -10.36 -6.51 9.81
C ALA A 56 -9.36 -5.97 10.85
N GLN A 57 -8.85 -6.82 11.75
CA GLN A 57 -7.84 -6.42 12.73
C GLN A 57 -6.51 -6.02 12.07
N LEU A 58 -6.08 -6.74 11.03
CA LEU A 58 -4.90 -6.39 10.25
C LEU A 58 -5.09 -5.03 9.57
N VAL A 59 -6.24 -4.80 8.93
CA VAL A 59 -6.57 -3.51 8.31
C VAL A 59 -6.54 -2.39 9.34
N ALA A 60 -7.10 -2.59 10.54
CA ALA A 60 -7.02 -1.60 11.61
C ALA A 60 -5.56 -1.33 12.00
N LYS A 61 -4.77 -2.38 12.28
CA LYS A 61 -3.34 -2.26 12.64
C LYS A 61 -2.54 -1.48 11.59
N MET A 62 -2.73 -1.81 10.30
CA MET A 62 -2.03 -1.16 9.17
C MET A 62 -2.47 0.30 8.95
N GLY A 63 -3.63 0.70 9.46
CA GLY A 63 -4.11 2.09 9.44
C GLY A 63 -3.65 2.93 10.64
N THR A 64 -3.30 2.29 11.75
CA THR A 64 -2.96 2.98 13.00
C THR A 64 -1.45 3.08 13.25
N ILE A 65 -0.69 2.03 12.90
CA ILE A 65 0.76 1.97 13.18
C ILE A 65 1.54 2.44 11.95
N SER A 66 2.40 3.43 12.13
CA SER A 66 3.36 3.87 11.12
C SER A 66 4.67 3.08 11.24
N MET A 67 5.24 2.68 10.11
CA MET A 67 6.57 2.05 10.08
C MET A 67 7.67 2.97 10.66
N ARG A 68 7.47 4.29 10.65
CA ARG A 68 8.41 5.23 11.31
C ARG A 68 8.44 5.08 12.83
N ALA A 69 7.35 4.61 13.43
CA ALA A 69 7.20 4.48 14.87
C ALA A 69 7.54 3.07 15.37
N ASP A 70 7.31 2.05 14.54
CA ASP A 70 7.49 0.65 14.91
C ASP A 70 7.99 -0.17 13.70
N ALA A 71 9.24 -0.62 13.77
CA ALA A 71 9.84 -1.48 12.76
C ALA A 71 9.24 -2.90 12.74
N GLY A 72 8.63 -3.34 13.86
CA GLY A 72 7.91 -4.60 13.99
C GLY A 72 6.47 -4.55 13.44
N LYS A 73 6.06 -3.44 12.82
CA LYS A 73 4.71 -3.26 12.26
C LYS A 73 4.23 -4.45 11.44
N LEU A 74 5.10 -5.01 10.60
CA LEU A 74 4.79 -6.12 9.69
C LEU A 74 5.04 -7.52 10.27
N GLU A 75 5.36 -7.64 11.55
CA GLU A 75 5.49 -8.96 12.19
C GLU A 75 4.18 -9.76 12.05
N GLY A 76 4.31 -11.01 11.63
CA GLY A 76 3.18 -11.91 11.34
C GLY A 76 2.42 -11.60 10.05
N VAL A 77 2.78 -10.56 9.29
CA VAL A 77 2.17 -10.28 7.99
C VAL A 77 2.86 -11.10 6.92
N GLU A 78 2.19 -12.13 6.43
CA GLU A 78 2.68 -12.91 5.30
C GLU A 78 2.57 -12.14 4.00
N MET A 79 3.66 -12.13 3.22
CA MET A 79 3.73 -11.39 1.96
C MET A 79 4.27 -12.27 0.83
N PHE A 80 3.96 -11.87 -0.40
CA PHE A 80 4.53 -12.42 -1.62
C PHE A 80 4.80 -11.28 -2.60
N TYR A 81 5.55 -11.57 -3.67
CA TYR A 81 5.93 -10.57 -4.67
C TYR A 81 5.40 -10.95 -6.04
N GLU A 82 4.93 -9.94 -6.77
CA GLU A 82 4.59 -10.03 -8.20
C GLU A 82 5.14 -8.78 -8.87
N GLN A 83 5.80 -8.93 -10.02
CA GLN A 83 6.46 -7.82 -10.73
C GLN A 83 7.36 -6.94 -9.82
N GLY A 84 7.95 -7.56 -8.79
CA GLY A 84 8.78 -6.89 -7.80
C GLY A 84 8.04 -5.89 -6.91
N VAL A 85 6.74 -6.09 -6.65
CA VAL A 85 5.93 -5.32 -5.71
C VAL A 85 5.46 -6.24 -4.57
N PRO A 86 5.63 -5.85 -3.29
CA PRO A 86 5.21 -6.67 -2.16
C PRO A 86 3.68 -6.63 -2.00
N MET A 87 3.08 -7.77 -1.69
CA MET A 87 1.63 -7.94 -1.56
C MET A 87 1.28 -8.81 -0.35
N VAL A 88 0.19 -8.47 0.33
CA VAL A 88 -0.28 -9.18 1.54
C VAL A 88 -1.03 -10.45 1.15
N ARG A 89 -0.65 -11.61 1.71
CA ARG A 89 -1.37 -12.87 1.47
C ARG A 89 -2.76 -12.86 2.09
N GLY A 90 -3.64 -13.71 1.56
CA GLY A 90 -5.00 -13.90 2.10
C GLY A 90 -5.98 -12.76 1.81
N CYS A 91 -5.61 -11.77 0.99
CA CYS A 91 -6.55 -10.80 0.42
C CYS A 91 -7.40 -11.45 -0.69
N ALA A 92 -8.53 -10.83 -1.02
CA ALA A 92 -9.45 -11.28 -2.06
C ALA A 92 -8.93 -10.98 -3.47
N ALA A 93 -8.21 -9.87 -3.64
CA ALA A 93 -7.68 -9.42 -4.91
C ALA A 93 -6.43 -8.55 -4.70
N TRP A 94 -5.62 -8.46 -5.74
CA TRP A 94 -4.42 -7.63 -5.82
C TRP A 94 -4.32 -6.94 -7.18
N LEU A 95 -3.84 -5.71 -7.16
CA LEU A 95 -3.52 -4.93 -8.35
C LEU A 95 -2.09 -4.42 -8.19
N VAL A 96 -1.21 -4.74 -9.14
CA VAL A 96 0.09 -4.10 -9.26
C VAL A 96 -0.10 -2.80 -10.01
N CYS A 97 0.30 -1.69 -9.39
CA CYS A 97 0.09 -0.35 -9.91
C CYS A 97 1.42 0.35 -10.18
N LYS A 98 1.50 1.03 -11.33
CA LYS A 98 2.53 2.00 -11.63
C LYS A 98 2.00 3.39 -11.30
N ARG A 99 2.79 4.18 -10.57
CA ARG A 99 2.46 5.58 -10.28
C ARG A 99 2.52 6.41 -11.57
N ILE A 100 1.50 7.24 -11.77
CA ILE A 100 1.50 8.33 -12.75
C ILE A 100 1.73 9.61 -11.93
N PRO A 101 2.90 10.27 -12.02
CA PRO A 101 3.18 11.47 -11.25
C PRO A 101 2.24 12.62 -11.63
N GLU A 102 1.61 13.24 -10.64
CA GLU A 102 0.68 14.36 -10.80
C GLU A 102 1.02 15.47 -9.79
N PRO A 103 2.06 16.29 -10.07
CA PRO A 103 2.64 17.21 -9.09
C PRO A 103 1.65 18.23 -8.51
N HIS A 104 0.60 18.58 -9.26
CA HIS A 104 -0.42 19.50 -8.76
C HIS A 104 -1.20 18.89 -7.57
N ASN A 105 -1.52 17.60 -7.65
CA ASN A 105 -2.34 16.90 -6.67
C ASN A 105 -1.52 16.26 -5.55
N GLU A 106 -0.24 15.99 -5.80
CA GLU A 106 0.67 15.29 -4.89
C GLU A 106 1.45 16.24 -3.96
N GLN A 107 0.87 17.39 -3.61
CA GLN A 107 1.46 18.31 -2.62
C GLN A 107 1.40 17.75 -1.18
#